data_AF-A0A4V3T1H1-F1
#
_entry.id   AF-A0A4V3T1H1-F1
#
_cell.length_a   1.000
_cell.length_b   1.000
_cell.length_c   1.000
_cell.angle_alpha   90.00
_cell.angle_beta   90.00
_cell.angle_gamma   90.00
#
_symmetry.space_group_name_H-M   'P 1'
#
loop_
_entity.id
_entity.type
_entity.pdbx_description
1 polymer ?
#
loop_
_entity_poly.entity_id
_entity_poly.type
_entity_poly.pdbx_seq_one_letter_code
_entity_poly.pdbx_strand_id
1 'polypeptide(L)'
;MTDSMVTIPADWLARVFLSLRRSGSDEAQAAAVELQPFTEKPGQRVPVPRTTMLRTELALRLALGAESREGRRARLSEEAAYLISARLDDH
;
A
#
# COMPACT_ATOMS: atom_id res chain seq x y z
N MET A 1 14.52 25.83 -0.98
CA MET A 1 13.99 25.20 -2.20
C MET A 1 12.50 25.02 -2.00
N THR A 2 11.66 25.74 -2.74
CA THR A 2 10.22 25.57 -2.71
C THR A 2 9.86 24.25 -3.39
N ASP A 3 9.13 23.41 -2.68
CA ASP A 3 8.60 22.16 -3.23
C ASP A 3 7.61 22.47 -4.36
N SER A 4 7.78 21.83 -5.52
CA SER A 4 6.88 22.02 -6.65
C SER A 4 5.55 21.31 -6.38
N MET A 5 4.43 22.00 -6.50
CA MET A 5 3.11 21.41 -6.25
C MET A 5 2.60 20.62 -7.46
N VAL A 6 1.95 19.49 -7.23
CA VAL A 6 1.27 18.68 -8.24
C VAL A 6 -0.22 18.64 -7.92
N THR A 7 -1.07 18.93 -8.89
CA THR A 7 -2.52 18.93 -8.68
C THR A 7 -3.11 17.56 -9.00
N ILE A 8 -3.63 16.88 -7.98
CA ILE A 8 -4.13 15.49 -8.06
C ILE A 8 -5.60 15.45 -7.58
N PRO A 9 -6.48 14.59 -8.14
CA PRO A 9 -7.82 14.37 -7.61
C PRO A 9 -7.79 13.84 -6.17
N ALA A 10 -8.53 14.47 -5.27
CA ALA A 10 -8.63 14.08 -3.86
C ALA A 10 -9.21 12.66 -3.69
N ASP A 11 -10.14 12.24 -4.55
CA ASP A 11 -10.69 10.87 -4.51
C ASP A 11 -9.62 9.81 -4.78
N TRP A 12 -8.65 10.12 -5.64
CA TRP A 12 -7.51 9.24 -5.87
C TRP A 12 -6.61 9.18 -4.63
N LEU A 13 -6.34 10.33 -4.01
CA LEU A 13 -5.56 10.40 -2.77
C LEU A 13 -6.24 9.67 -1.62
N ALA A 14 -7.57 9.73 -1.52
CA ALA A 14 -8.34 9.01 -0.51
C ALA A 14 -8.22 7.48 -0.68
N ARG A 15 -8.26 6.99 -1.93
CA ARG A 15 -8.03 5.56 -2.21
C ARG A 15 -6.63 5.12 -1.80
N VAL A 16 -5.61 5.91 -2.16
CA VAL A 16 -4.22 5.66 -1.81
C VAL A 16 -4.00 5.68 -0.30
N PHE A 17 -4.56 6.67 0.40
CA PHE A 17 -4.54 6.76 1.85
C PHE A 17 -5.11 5.49 2.51
N LEU A 18 -6.26 5.01 2.04
CA LEU A 18 -6.88 3.79 2.56
C LEU A 18 -6.02 2.55 2.30
N SER A 19 -5.40 2.44 1.13
CA SER A 19 -4.46 1.35 0.82
C SER A 19 -3.25 1.36 1.75
N LEU A 20 -2.63 2.53 1.94
CA LEU A 20 -1.45 2.68 2.80
C LEU A 20 -1.79 2.43 4.27
N ARG A 21 -2.94 2.94 4.74
CA ARG A 21 -3.42 2.73 6.12
C ARG A 21 -3.76 1.26 6.43
N ARG A 22 -4.08 0.46 5.41
CA ARG A 22 -4.33 -0.98 5.57
C ARG A 22 -3.07 -1.82 5.47
N SER A 23 -1.98 -1.25 4.97
CA SER A 23 -0.68 -1.91 4.94
C SER A 23 -0.12 -2.06 6.37
N GLY A 24 0.50 -3.20 6.64
CA GLY A 24 1.20 -3.46 7.90
C GLY A 24 2.60 -2.84 7.99
N SER A 25 3.02 -2.04 6.99
CA SER A 25 4.32 -1.38 6.98
C SER A 25 4.26 -0.02 7.68
N ASP A 26 5.20 0.24 8.59
CA ASP A 26 5.36 1.53 9.29
C ASP A 26 5.59 2.69 8.32
N GLU A 27 6.31 2.45 7.22
CA GLU A 27 6.57 3.44 6.17
C GLU A 27 5.29 3.79 5.41
N ALA A 28 4.41 2.80 5.18
CA ALA A 28 3.10 3.01 4.59
C ALA A 28 2.18 3.80 5.52
N GLN A 29 2.20 3.50 6.83
CA GLN A 29 1.44 4.27 7.82
C GLN A 29 1.92 5.73 7.90
N ALA A 30 3.23 5.97 7.92
CA ALA A 30 3.81 7.32 7.92
C ALA A 30 3.39 8.11 6.66
N ALA A 31 3.46 7.48 5.48
CA ALA A 31 3.01 8.09 4.24
C ALA A 31 1.50 8.36 4.23
N ALA A 32 0.68 7.52 4.86
CA ALA A 32 -0.75 7.75 5.00
C ALA A 32 -1.04 9.00 5.86
N VAL A 33 -0.32 9.18 6.97
CA VAL A 33 -0.45 10.38 7.83
C VAL A 33 -0.07 11.65 7.07
N GLU A 34 1.03 11.62 6.31
CA GLU A 34 1.43 12.77 5.47
C GLU A 34 0.38 13.09 4.38
N LEU A 35 -0.32 12.08 3.86
CA LEU A 35 -1.31 12.24 2.80
C LEU A 35 -2.69 12.70 3.30
N GLN A 36 -3.02 12.44 4.57
CA GLN A 36 -4.34 12.65 5.16
C GLN A 36 -4.95 14.04 4.87
N PRO A 37 -4.22 15.18 5.03
CA PRO A 37 -4.81 16.51 4.81
C PRO A 37 -5.29 16.75 3.38
N PHE A 38 -4.76 16.01 2.40
CA PHE A 38 -5.10 16.16 0.99
C PHE A 38 -6.30 15.31 0.57
N THR A 39 -6.82 14.47 1.47
CA THR A 39 -7.97 13.59 1.22
C THR A 39 -9.31 14.21 1.58
N GLU A 40 -9.32 15.34 2.27
CA GLU A 40 -10.50 15.94 2.91
C GLU A 40 -11.45 16.67 1.95
N LYS A 41 -11.08 16.82 0.67
CA LYS A 41 -11.89 17.55 -0.35
C LYS A 41 -12.33 16.64 -1.50
N PRO A 42 -13.19 15.65 -1.25
CA PRO A 42 -13.66 14.73 -2.30
C PRO A 42 -14.28 15.48 -3.49
N GLY A 43 -14.06 14.97 -4.71
CA GLY A 43 -14.50 15.59 -5.96
C GLY A 43 -13.65 16.78 -6.46
N GLN A 44 -12.66 17.25 -5.69
CA GLN A 44 -11.79 18.35 -6.08
C GLN A 44 -10.38 17.87 -6.42
N ARG A 45 -9.65 18.68 -7.20
CA ARG A 45 -8.22 18.51 -7.37
C ARG A 45 -7.49 19.38 -6.37
N VAL A 46 -6.57 18.81 -5.61
CA VAL A 46 -5.81 19.50 -4.57
C VAL A 46 -4.33 19.60 -4.95
N PRO A 47 -3.65 20.71 -4.65
CA PRO A 47 -2.21 20.80 -4.77
C PRO A 47 -1.55 19.99 -3.66
N VAL A 48 -0.67 19.07 -4.05
CA VAL A 48 0.12 18.24 -3.14
C VAL A 48 1.60 18.51 -3.41
N PRO A 49 2.44 18.66 -2.37
CA PRO A 49 3.89 18.72 -2.55
C PRO A 49 4.41 17.50 -3.31
N ARG A 50 5.29 17.72 -4.29
CA ARG A 50 5.91 16.65 -5.08
C ARG A 50 6.73 15.71 -4.20
N THR A 51 7.37 16.22 -3.15
CA THR A 51 8.07 15.35 -2.17
C THR A 51 7.11 14.41 -1.45
N THR A 52 5.94 14.89 -1.00
CA THR A 52 4.89 14.04 -0.42
C THR A 52 4.45 12.98 -1.42
N MET A 53 4.16 13.37 -2.67
CA MET A 53 3.77 12.42 -3.73
C MET A 53 4.84 11.34 -3.98
N LEU A 54 6.12 11.70 -4.01
CA LEU A 54 7.21 10.74 -4.20
C LEU A 54 7.34 9.76 -3.04
N ARG A 55 7.18 10.23 -1.79
CA ARG A 55 7.18 9.36 -0.60
C ARG A 55 5.99 8.41 -0.61
N THR A 56 4.80 8.93 -0.92
CA THR A 56 3.59 8.13 -1.08
C THR A 56 3.76 7.06 -2.15
N GLU A 57 4.33 7.39 -3.31
CA GLU A 57 4.60 6.44 -4.39
C GLU A 57 5.56 5.32 -3.93
N LEU A 58 6.67 5.68 -3.26
CA LEU A 58 7.65 4.73 -2.78
C LEU A 58 7.05 3.78 -1.73
N ALA A 59 6.30 4.33 -0.77
CA ALA A 59 5.59 3.54 0.24
C ALA A 59 4.57 2.58 -0.39
N LEU A 60 3.86 3.01 -1.43
CA LEU A 60 2.90 2.18 -2.15
C LEU A 60 3.59 1.00 -2.86
N ARG A 61 4.73 1.25 -3.51
CA ARG A 61 5.52 0.20 -4.17
C ARG A 61 6.05 -0.82 -3.17
N LEU A 62 6.51 -0.38 -2.00
CA LEU A 62 6.97 -1.27 -0.93
C LEU A 62 5.82 -2.10 -0.37
N ALA A 63 4.66 -1.48 -0.12
CA ALA A 63 3.45 -2.19 0.33
C ALA A 63 3.01 -3.27 -0.68
N LEU A 64 2.97 -2.94 -1.97
CA LEU A 64 2.65 -3.91 -3.04
C LEU A 64 3.68 -5.05 -3.15
N GLY A 65 4.96 -4.72 -2.99
CA GLY A 65 6.05 -5.69 -2.98
C GLY A 65 6.02 -6.64 -1.77
N ALA A 66 5.59 -6.14 -0.61
CA ALA A 66 5.41 -6.91 0.61
C ALA A 66 4.16 -7.81 0.53
N GLU A 67 3.00 -7.27 0.13
CA GLU A 67 1.77 -8.05 -0.06
C GLU A 67 1.94 -9.18 -1.07
N SER A 68 2.67 -8.94 -2.16
CA SER A 68 2.97 -9.97 -3.16
C SER A 68 3.84 -11.11 -2.61
N ARG A 69 4.68 -10.84 -1.59
CA ARG A 69 5.48 -11.89 -0.93
C ARG A 69 4.69 -12.62 0.14
N GLU A 70 3.92 -11.91 0.97
CA GLU A 70 3.16 -12.49 2.08
C GLU A 70 2.03 -13.39 1.56
N GLY A 71 1.21 -12.91 0.61
CA GLY A 71 0.09 -13.68 0.05
C GLY A 71 0.54 -14.87 -0.80
N ARG A 72 1.65 -14.73 -1.53
CA ARG A 72 2.25 -15.86 -2.28
C ARG A 72 2.89 -16.88 -1.35
N ARG A 73 3.54 -16.44 -0.26
CA ARG A 73 4.17 -17.34 0.72
C ARG A 73 3.14 -18.11 1.53
N ALA A 74 2.07 -17.47 1.99
CA ALA A 74 0.98 -18.14 2.70
C ALA A 74 0.34 -19.22 1.81
N ARG A 75 0.06 -18.90 0.55
CA ARG A 75 -0.48 -19.85 -0.43
C ARG A 75 0.45 -21.01 -0.73
N LEU A 76 1.75 -20.75 -0.92
CA LEU A 76 2.75 -21.81 -1.13
C LEU A 76 2.93 -22.70 0.12
N SER A 77 2.80 -22.13 1.31
CA SER A 77 2.81 -22.89 2.57
C SER A 77 1.57 -23.77 2.73
N GLU A 78 0.37 -23.29 2.39
CA GLU A 78 -0.84 -24.12 2.35
C GLU A 78 -0.73 -25.25 1.31
N GLU A 79 -0.28 -24.94 0.09
CA GLU A 79 -0.07 -25.93 -0.96
C GLU A 79 0.96 -26.98 -0.54
N ALA A 80 2.06 -26.58 0.12
CA ALA A 80 3.06 -27.51 0.66
C ALA A 80 2.51 -28.35 1.82
N ALA A 81 1.73 -27.76 2.73
CA ALA A 81 1.10 -28.48 3.84
C ALA A 81 0.11 -29.53 3.33
N TYR A 82 -0.67 -29.19 2.31
CA TYR A 82 -1.59 -30.11 1.64
C TYR A 82 -0.86 -31.27 0.95
N LEU A 83 0.26 -31.00 0.28
CA LEU A 83 1.09 -32.05 -0.33
C LEU A 83 1.72 -32.98 0.72
N ILE A 84 2.11 -32.43 1.87
CA ILE A 84 2.65 -33.22 2.99
C ILE A 84 1.57 -34.10 3.61
N SER A 85 0.37 -33.58 3.87
CA SER A 85 -0.74 -34.36 4.41
C SER A 85 -1.18 -35.47 3.46
N ALA A 86 -1.34 -35.14 2.17
CA ALA A 86 -1.70 -36.14 1.15
C ALA A 86 -0.68 -37.27 1.01
N ARG A 87 0.62 -36.99 1.26
CA ARG A 87 1.66 -38.03 1.31
C ARG A 87 1.59 -38.91 2.57
N LEU A 88 1.09 -38.36 3.67
CA LEU A 88 1.02 -39.06 4.96
C LEU A 88 -0.27 -39.86 5.13
N ASP A 89 -1.33 -39.52 4.41
CA ASP A 89 -2.63 -40.23 4.42
C ASP A 89 -2.66 -41.50 3.53
N ASP A 90 -1.60 -41.78 2.77
CA ASP A 90 -1.50 -42.95 1.87
C ASP A 90 -0.88 -44.20 2.55
N HIS A 91 -1.18 -44.39 3.84
CA HIS A 91 -0.69 -45.53 4.66
C HIS A 91 -1.82 -46.35 5.30
#